data_AF-A0A536T6L6-F1
#
_entry.id   AF-A0A536T6L6-F1
#
_cell.length_a   1.000
_cell.length_b   1.000
_cell.length_c   1.000
_cell.angle_alpha   90.00
_cell.angle_beta   90.00
_cell.angle_gamma   90.00
#
_symmetry.space_group_name_H-M   'P 1'
#
loop_
_entity.id
_entity.type
_entity.pdbx_description
1 polymer ?
#
loop_
_entity_poly.entity_id
_entity_poly.type
_entity_poly.pdbx_seq_one_letter_code
_entity_poly.pdbx_strand_id
1 'polypeptide(L)'
;MKLHILSDLHLTVGALEVPANGADAVILAGDVARPKEAVAWALRFAKPVFYVAGNHEFYGGSIPGTMAELKRLCAGTAVRVLDNDEAVFGGVRLLGTTLWSDFMLFGMGPQRTAAVQEALKLMRDFSRIRLNEGDDRLFTPTDSAAL
;
A
#
# COMPACT_ATOMS: atom_id res chain seq x y z
N MET A 1 -6.09 14.66 -19.41
CA MET A 1 -5.12 13.90 -18.61
C MET A 1 -5.48 12.42 -18.69
N LYS A 2 -4.53 11.56 -19.05
CA LYS A 2 -4.65 10.10 -19.11
C LYS A 2 -3.81 9.48 -18.00
N LEU A 3 -4.42 8.60 -17.21
CA LEU A 3 -3.76 7.93 -16.09
C LEU A 3 -3.57 6.45 -16.42
N HIS A 4 -2.41 5.91 -16.07
CA HIS A 4 -2.15 4.47 -16.09
C HIS A 4 -2.21 3.94 -14.66
N ILE A 5 -3.27 3.21 -14.34
CA ILE A 5 -3.55 2.76 -12.96
C ILE A 5 -3.23 1.26 -12.87
N LEU A 6 -2.41 0.89 -11.91
CA LEU A 6 -1.99 -0.48 -11.64
C LEU A 6 -2.12 -0.76 -10.14
N SER A 7 -2.45 -2.00 -9.78
CA SER A 7 -2.58 -2.48 -8.41
C SER A 7 -2.37 -4.00 -8.40
N ASP A 8 -2.13 -4.58 -7.22
CA ASP A 8 -2.06 -6.04 -6.99
C ASP A 8 -1.12 -6.78 -7.96
N LEU A 9 0.00 -6.12 -8.32
CA LEU A 9 0.96 -6.68 -9.28
C LEU A 9 1.74 -7.86 -8.69
N HIS A 10 1.93 -7.86 -7.37
CA HIS A 10 2.65 -8.90 -6.61
C HIS A 10 3.92 -9.39 -7.33
N LEU A 11 4.83 -8.47 -7.65
CA LEU A 11 6.00 -8.76 -8.50
C LEU A 11 7.00 -9.76 -7.88
N THR A 12 6.84 -10.07 -6.59
CA THR A 12 7.55 -11.17 -5.92
C THR A 12 7.10 -12.56 -6.39
N VAL A 13 5.93 -12.65 -7.04
CA VAL A 13 5.33 -13.90 -7.56
C VAL A 13 5.52 -14.00 -9.07
N GLY A 14 5.51 -12.88 -9.79
CA GLY A 14 5.69 -12.86 -11.24
C GLY A 14 6.30 -11.55 -11.71
N ALA A 15 7.29 -11.63 -12.58
CA ALA A 15 7.89 -10.45 -13.19
C ALA A 15 6.92 -9.80 -14.18
N LEU A 16 6.87 -8.47 -14.17
CA LEU A 16 6.15 -7.66 -15.14
C LEU A 16 7.08 -6.57 -15.65
N GLU A 17 7.18 -6.44 -16.97
CA GLU A 17 7.82 -5.29 -17.58
C GLU A 17 6.91 -4.07 -17.50
N VAL A 18 7.49 -2.89 -17.22
CA VAL A 18 6.70 -1.65 -17.15
C VAL A 18 6.01 -1.39 -18.50
N PRO A 19 4.66 -1.34 -18.55
CA PRO A 19 3.95 -1.19 -19.83
C PRO A 19 4.24 0.15 -20.50
N ALA A 20 4.65 0.11 -21.76
CA ALA A 20 4.82 1.31 -22.58
C ALA A 20 3.45 1.82 -23.04
N ASN A 21 3.09 3.04 -22.64
CA ASN A 21 1.87 3.70 -23.07
C ASN A 21 2.00 5.23 -23.01
N GLY A 22 1.09 5.92 -23.71
CA GLY A 22 1.00 7.38 -23.75
C GLY A 22 0.22 8.02 -22.60
N ALA A 23 0.18 7.42 -21.41
CA ALA A 23 -0.40 8.06 -20.24
C ALA A 23 0.52 9.18 -19.69
N ASP A 24 -0.08 10.21 -19.09
CA ASP A 24 0.60 11.38 -18.54
C ASP A 24 1.25 11.09 -17.17
N ALA A 25 0.65 10.18 -16.39
CA ALA A 25 1.16 9.74 -15.08
C ALA A 25 0.76 8.28 -14.80
N VAL A 26 1.47 7.65 -13.85
CA VAL A 26 1.14 6.32 -13.30
C VAL A 26 0.56 6.47 -11.90
N ILE A 27 -0.45 5.66 -11.59
CA ILE A 27 -0.92 5.43 -10.23
C ILE A 27 -0.62 3.97 -9.89
N LEU A 28 0.13 3.76 -8.81
CA LEU A 28 0.32 2.46 -8.18
C LEU A 28 -0.56 2.42 -6.92
N ALA A 29 -1.62 1.62 -6.95
CA ALA A 29 -2.64 1.56 -5.91
C ALA A 29 -2.48 0.31 -5.04
N GLY A 30 -1.27 0.10 -4.51
CA GLY A 30 -0.95 -0.97 -3.57
C GLY A 30 -0.56 -2.31 -4.18
N ASP A 31 0.00 -3.16 -3.31
CA ASP A 31 0.34 -4.55 -3.55
C ASP A 31 1.23 -4.78 -4.80
N VAL A 32 2.22 -3.90 -4.96
CA VAL A 32 3.20 -3.97 -6.05
C VAL A 32 4.27 -5.00 -5.71
N ALA A 33 4.97 -4.82 -4.58
CA ALA A 33 6.03 -5.71 -4.10
C ALA A 33 6.51 -5.27 -2.70
N ARG A 34 7.54 -5.93 -2.17
CA ARG A 34 8.23 -5.41 -0.98
C ARG A 34 8.88 -4.05 -1.28
N PRO A 35 9.07 -3.16 -0.27
CA PRO A 35 9.36 -1.74 -0.51
C PRO A 35 10.51 -1.45 -1.48
N LYS A 36 11.65 -2.13 -1.32
CA LYS A 36 12.83 -1.92 -2.19
C LYS A 36 12.55 -2.32 -3.62
N GLU A 37 11.96 -3.49 -3.82
CA GLU A 37 11.62 -4.05 -5.12
C GLU A 37 10.52 -3.23 -5.81
N ALA A 38 9.50 -2.80 -5.06
CA ALA A 38 8.41 -1.97 -5.55
C ALA A 38 8.93 -0.63 -6.06
N VAL A 39 9.79 0.04 -5.28
CA VAL A 39 10.37 1.33 -5.68
C VAL A 39 11.34 1.14 -6.85
N ALA A 40 12.21 0.13 -6.83
CA ALA A 40 13.10 -0.16 -7.94
C ALA A 40 12.34 -0.38 -9.26
N TRP A 41 11.20 -1.08 -9.21
CA TRP A 41 10.34 -1.28 -10.37
C TRP A 41 9.62 0.02 -10.79
N ALA A 42 9.07 0.77 -9.84
CA ALA A 42 8.38 2.04 -10.11
C ALA A 42 9.30 3.10 -10.75
N LEU A 43 10.58 3.12 -10.37
CA LEU A 43 11.59 4.04 -10.95
C LEU A 43 11.91 3.78 -12.42
N ARG A 44 11.45 2.66 -12.99
CA ARG A 44 11.61 2.35 -14.42
C ARG A 44 10.64 3.14 -15.31
N PHE A 45 9.59 3.74 -14.74
CA PHE A 45 8.70 4.62 -15.49
C PHE A 45 9.37 5.96 -15.79
N ALA A 46 9.34 6.37 -17.07
CA ALA A 46 9.82 7.69 -17.50
C ALA A 46 8.80 8.83 -17.26
N LYS A 47 7.84 8.63 -16.35
CA LYS A 47 6.74 9.57 -16.07
C LYS A 47 6.48 9.64 -14.56
N PRO A 48 5.83 10.70 -14.04
CA PRO A 48 5.50 10.79 -12.63
C PRO A 48 4.67 9.60 -12.15
N VAL A 49 5.02 9.08 -10.98
CA VAL A 49 4.32 7.95 -10.35
C VAL A 49 3.77 8.40 -9.01
N PHE A 50 2.47 8.21 -8.80
CA PHE A 50 1.82 8.40 -7.50
C PHE A 50 1.54 7.03 -6.90
N TYR A 51 2.05 6.78 -5.70
CA TYR A 51 2.10 5.45 -5.12
C TYR A 51 1.41 5.43 -3.75
N VAL A 52 0.42 4.57 -3.58
CA VAL A 52 -0.14 4.20 -2.28
C VAL A 52 0.27 2.76 -1.98
N ALA A 53 0.69 2.48 -0.76
CA ALA A 53 1.02 1.12 -0.33
C ALA A 53 -0.26 0.28 -0.13
N GLY A 54 -0.20 -1.00 -0.46
CA GLY A 54 -1.17 -2.00 -0.01
C GLY A 54 -0.62 -2.77 1.18
N ASN A 55 -1.33 -3.78 1.66
CA ASN A 55 -0.92 -4.55 2.84
C ASN A 55 0.35 -5.37 2.59
N HIS A 56 0.61 -5.82 1.35
CA HIS A 56 1.78 -6.64 1.04
C HIS A 56 3.12 -5.90 1.18
N GLU A 57 3.15 -4.58 0.99
CA GLU A 57 4.34 -3.78 1.27
C GLU A 57 4.77 -3.91 2.74
N PHE A 58 3.81 -4.03 3.67
CA PHE A 58 4.04 -4.09 5.11
C PHE A 58 4.45 -5.47 5.65
N TYR A 59 4.32 -6.55 4.87
CA TYR A 59 4.58 -7.90 5.37
C TYR A 59 6.00 -8.12 5.89
N GLY A 60 6.21 -8.31 7.18
CA GLY A 60 7.53 -8.44 7.81
C GLY A 60 8.18 -7.10 8.16
N GLY A 61 7.51 -5.98 7.87
CA GLY A 61 7.82 -4.65 8.39
C GLY A 61 6.89 -4.27 9.55
N SER A 62 6.95 -2.98 9.91
CA SER A 62 5.96 -2.36 10.79
C SER A 62 5.17 -1.30 10.02
N ILE A 63 3.98 -0.92 10.51
CA ILE A 63 3.18 0.17 9.91
C ILE A 63 4.02 1.45 9.71
N PRO A 64 4.61 2.06 10.75
CA PRO A 64 5.40 3.28 10.57
C PRO A 64 6.73 3.03 9.84
N GLY A 65 7.39 1.91 10.10
CA GLY A 65 8.71 1.61 9.53
C GLY A 65 8.68 1.39 8.03
N THR A 66 7.71 0.62 7.53
CA THR A 66 7.54 0.40 6.08
C THR A 66 7.21 1.69 5.36
N MET A 67 6.32 2.52 5.92
CA MET A 67 5.95 3.78 5.29
C MET A 67 7.14 4.76 5.24
N ALA A 68 7.91 4.84 6.34
CA ALA A 68 9.13 5.63 6.38
C ALA A 68 10.18 5.13 5.36
N GLU A 69 10.32 3.81 5.20
CA GLU A 69 11.21 3.22 4.20
C GLU A 69 10.78 3.59 2.77
N LEU A 70 9.51 3.43 2.42
CA LEU A 70 8.96 3.81 1.11
C LEU A 70 9.22 5.29 0.80
N LYS A 71 8.87 6.18 1.73
CA LYS A 71 9.10 7.63 1.59
C LYS A 71 10.59 7.95 1.42
N ARG A 72 11.47 7.29 2.18
CA ARG A 72 12.94 7.46 2.08
C ARG A 72 13.49 6.98 0.74
N LEU A 73 13.04 5.83 0.24
CA LEU A 73 13.49 5.27 -1.04
C LEU A 73 13.05 6.12 -2.24
N CYS A 74 11.89 6.78 -2.13
CA CYS A 74 11.34 7.64 -3.18
C CYS A 74 11.81 9.10 -3.10
N ALA A 75 12.48 9.51 -2.03
CA ALA A 75 12.92 10.89 -1.84
C ALA A 75 13.83 11.37 -2.99
N GLY A 76 13.50 12.51 -3.59
CA GLY A 76 14.25 13.08 -4.73
C GLY A 76 14.00 12.39 -6.08
N THR A 77 13.04 11.48 -6.17
CA THR A 77 12.70 10.76 -7.41
C THR A 77 11.38 11.25 -8.02
N ALA A 78 11.01 10.71 -9.19
CA ALA A 78 9.71 10.96 -9.82
C ALA A 78 8.56 10.14 -9.19
N VAL A 79 8.84 9.30 -8.20
CA VAL A 79 7.84 8.52 -7.46
C VAL A 79 7.46 9.28 -6.19
N ARG A 80 6.16 9.53 -6.01
CA ARG A 80 5.62 10.16 -4.80
C ARG A 80 4.71 9.18 -4.07
N VAL A 81 5.13 8.79 -2.87
CA VAL A 81 4.33 7.96 -1.97
C VAL A 81 3.31 8.85 -1.26
N LEU A 82 2.03 8.48 -1.31
CA LEU A 82 0.92 9.18 -0.66
C LEU A 82 0.38 8.32 0.48
N ASP A 83 0.29 8.92 1.66
CA ASP A 83 -0.19 8.30 2.90
C ASP A 83 -0.76 9.41 3.78
N ASN A 84 -2.10 9.47 3.84
CA ASN A 84 -2.85 10.64 4.32
C ASN A 84 -2.33 11.96 3.72
N ASP A 85 -2.02 11.93 2.42
CA ASP A 85 -1.35 13.03 1.72
C ASP A 85 -2.00 13.31 0.35
N GLU A 86 -1.63 14.44 -0.24
CA GLU A 86 -2.13 14.90 -1.53
C GLU A 86 -1.01 15.25 -2.52
N ALA A 87 -1.35 15.19 -3.80
CA ALA A 87 -0.53 15.75 -4.87
C ALA A 87 -1.40 16.47 -5.88
N VAL A 88 -0.89 17.57 -6.44
CA VAL A 88 -1.56 18.27 -7.54
C VAL A 88 -0.77 18.04 -8.83
N PHE A 89 -1.43 17.47 -9.84
CA PHE A 89 -0.85 17.19 -11.14
C PHE A 89 -1.83 17.55 -12.25
N GLY A 90 -1.38 18.34 -13.22
CA GLY A 90 -2.24 18.77 -14.34
C GLY A 90 -3.52 19.50 -13.91
N GLY A 91 -3.49 20.23 -12.79
CA GLY A 91 -4.66 20.91 -12.22
C GLY A 91 -5.64 19.99 -11.47
N VAL A 92 -5.32 18.70 -11.32
CA VAL A 92 -6.13 17.73 -10.57
C VAL A 92 -5.45 17.41 -9.25
N ARG A 93 -6.23 17.42 -8.16
CA ARG A 93 -5.78 16.98 -6.84
C ARG A 93 -6.01 15.48 -6.66
N LEU A 94 -4.93 14.76 -6.41
CA LEU A 94 -4.88 13.34 -6.08
C LEU A 94 -4.76 13.21 -4.56
N LEU A 95 -5.63 12.40 -3.96
CA LEU A 95 -5.57 12.05 -2.54
C LEU A 95 -5.21 10.57 -2.44
N GLY A 96 -4.24 10.22 -1.60
CA GLY A 96 -3.78 8.86 -1.45
C GLY A 96 -3.52 8.49 -0.01
N THR A 97 -4.06 7.34 0.40
CA THR A 97 -3.83 6.78 1.73
C THR A 97 -4.10 5.27 1.72
N THR A 98 -3.37 4.54 2.55
CA THR A 98 -3.65 3.13 2.82
C THR A 98 -4.70 3.07 3.92
N LEU A 99 -5.90 2.61 3.59
CA LEU A 99 -6.94 2.33 4.58
C LEU A 99 -6.97 0.84 4.91
N TRP A 100 -7.40 0.53 6.13
CA TRP A 100 -7.51 -0.82 6.64
C TRP A 100 -8.97 -1.19 6.93
N SER A 101 -9.26 -2.48 6.99
CA SER A 101 -10.62 -2.95 7.24
C SER A 101 -11.04 -2.68 8.69
N ASP A 102 -12.17 -2.01 8.87
CA ASP A 102 -12.82 -1.84 10.18
C ASP A 102 -13.73 -3.03 10.55
N PHE A 103 -13.88 -3.98 9.61
CA PHE A 103 -14.78 -5.13 9.66
C PHE A 103 -16.26 -4.76 9.80
N MET A 104 -16.67 -3.58 9.33
CA MET A 104 -18.03 -3.05 9.48
C MET A 104 -18.91 -3.23 8.24
N LEU A 105 -18.48 -4.00 7.23
CA LEU A 105 -19.25 -4.22 5.99
C LEU A 105 -20.72 -4.64 6.24
N PHE A 106 -20.96 -5.45 7.28
CA PHE A 106 -22.30 -5.88 7.69
C PHE A 106 -22.77 -5.25 9.01
N GLY A 107 -22.12 -4.17 9.45
CA GLY A 107 -22.36 -3.54 10.73
C GLY A 107 -21.88 -4.36 11.94
N MET A 108 -22.30 -3.93 13.14
CA MET A 108 -22.03 -4.67 14.37
C MET A 108 -22.87 -5.94 14.45
N GLY A 109 -22.28 -7.03 14.94
CA GLY A 109 -23.02 -8.27 15.21
C GLY A 109 -22.20 -9.53 14.95
N PRO A 110 -22.86 -10.70 14.95
CA PRO A 110 -22.22 -12.00 14.78
C PRO A 110 -21.39 -12.11 13.50
N GLN A 111 -21.82 -11.48 12.41
CA GLN A 111 -21.08 -11.49 11.13
C GLN A 111 -19.72 -10.79 11.25
N ARG A 112 -19.66 -9.63 11.93
CA ARG A 112 -18.39 -8.94 12.20
C ARG A 112 -17.49 -9.80 13.08
N THR A 113 -18.03 -10.39 14.14
CA THR A 113 -17.27 -11.30 15.00
C THR A 113 -16.69 -12.47 14.20
N ALA A 114 -17.50 -13.12 13.35
CA ALA A 114 -17.04 -14.21 12.50
C ALA A 114 -15.95 -13.76 11.51
N ALA A 115 -16.13 -12.60 10.87
CA ALA A 115 -15.14 -12.05 9.93
C ALA A 115 -13.79 -11.76 10.61
N VAL A 116 -13.81 -11.17 11.81
CA VAL A 116 -12.59 -10.94 12.61
C VAL A 116 -11.90 -12.26 12.98
N GLN A 117 -12.67 -13.29 13.40
CA GLN A 117 -12.12 -14.59 13.74
C GLN A 117 -11.49 -15.30 12.53
N GLU A 118 -12.11 -15.23 11.36
CA GLU A 118 -11.54 -15.79 10.13
C GLU A 118 -10.31 -15.02 9.66
N ALA A 119 -10.34 -13.69 9.77
CA ALA A 119 -9.22 -12.84 9.41
C ALA A 119 -7.97 -13.13 10.27
N LEU A 120 -8.14 -13.32 11.58
CA LEU A 120 -7.04 -13.74 12.47
C LEU A 120 -6.41 -15.09 12.08
N LYS A 121 -7.18 -15.98 11.46
CA LYS A 121 -6.69 -17.31 11.02
C LYS A 121 -6.01 -17.25 9.65
N LEU A 122 -6.54 -16.43 8.74
CA LEU A 122 -6.24 -16.52 7.31
C LEU A 122 -5.42 -15.34 6.77
N MET A 123 -5.63 -14.13 7.29
CA MET A 123 -4.98 -12.94 6.77
C MET A 123 -3.56 -12.79 7.33
N ARG A 124 -2.59 -12.68 6.42
CA ARG A 124 -1.18 -12.54 6.80
C ARG A 124 -0.89 -11.20 7.47
N ASP A 125 -1.74 -10.20 7.25
CA ASP A 125 -1.69 -8.89 7.91
C ASP A 125 -1.46 -9.05 9.42
N PHE A 126 -2.31 -9.86 10.08
CA PHE A 126 -2.32 -10.04 11.52
C PHE A 126 -1.29 -11.06 12.06
N SER A 127 -0.41 -11.57 11.19
CA SER A 127 0.67 -12.49 11.56
C SER A 127 2.04 -12.09 11.03
N ARG A 128 2.10 -11.12 10.11
CA ARG A 128 3.32 -10.68 9.43
C ARG A 128 3.60 -9.20 9.61
N ILE A 129 2.62 -8.39 9.95
CA ILE A 129 2.80 -6.94 10.13
C ILE A 129 2.95 -6.65 11.62
N ARG A 130 3.96 -5.85 11.97
CA ARG A 130 4.10 -5.30 13.32
C ARG A 130 3.40 -3.96 13.41
N LEU A 131 2.80 -3.66 14.55
CA LEU A 131 2.14 -2.37 14.75
C LEU A 131 3.17 -1.23 14.79
N ASN A 132 4.26 -1.43 15.54
CA ASN A 132 5.29 -0.42 15.78
C ASN A 132 6.67 -0.87 15.29
N GLU A 133 7.54 0.09 15.04
CA GLU A 133 8.95 -0.17 14.75
C GLU A 133 9.70 -0.45 16.05
N GLY A 134 10.57 -1.46 16.07
CA GLY A 134 11.40 -1.80 17.24
C GLY A 134 10.72 -2.62 18.34
N ASP A 135 9.46 -3.03 18.14
CA ASP A 135 8.71 -3.95 19.00
C ASP A 135 8.11 -5.08 18.16
N ASP A 136 7.92 -6.26 18.76
CA ASP A 136 7.36 -7.47 18.13
C ASP A 136 5.83 -7.55 18.22
N ARG A 137 5.15 -6.56 18.82
CA ARG A 137 3.68 -6.51 18.82
C ARG A 137 3.12 -6.54 17.40
N LEU A 138 2.37 -7.59 17.10
CA LEU A 138 1.68 -7.75 15.82
C LEU A 138 0.51 -6.76 15.67
N PHE A 139 0.27 -6.38 14.43
CA PHE A 139 -0.93 -5.65 14.02
C PHE A 139 -2.18 -6.51 14.24
N THR A 140 -3.26 -5.92 14.72
CA THR A 140 -4.50 -6.64 15.04
C THR A 140 -5.70 -6.06 14.29
N PRO A 141 -6.83 -6.80 14.19
CA PRO A 141 -8.07 -6.25 13.66
C PRO A 141 -8.59 -5.01 14.41
N THR A 142 -8.28 -4.89 15.71
CA THR A 142 -8.61 -3.69 16.48
C THR A 142 -7.76 -2.50 16.05
N ASP A 143 -6.46 -2.71 15.81
CA ASP A 143 -5.57 -1.66 15.29
C ASP A 143 -5.96 -1.27 13.85
N SER A 144 -6.31 -2.26 13.03
CA SER A 144 -6.85 -2.08 11.66
C SER A 144 -8.07 -1.18 11.61
N ALA A 145 -8.99 -1.31 12.57
CA ALA A 145 -10.17 -0.46 12.64
C ALA A 145 -9.89 0.96 13.17
N ALA A 146 -8.69 1.21 13.70
CA ALA A 146 -8.32 2.47 14.35
C ALA A 146 -7.37 3.35 13.51
N LEU A 147 -6.86 2.84 12.38
CA LEU A 147 -6.02 3.57 11.42
C LEU A 147 -6.86 4.14 10.28
#